data_AF-A0A7C8HH10-F1
#
_entry.id   AF-A0A7C8HH10-F1
#
_cell.length_a   1.000
_cell.length_b   1.000
_cell.length_c   1.000
_cell.angle_alpha   90.00
_cell.angle_beta   90.00
_cell.angle_gamma   90.00
#
_symmetry.space_group_name_H-M   'P 1'
#
loop_
_entity.id
_entity.type
_entity.pdbx_description
1 polymer ?
#
loop_
_entity_poly.entity_id
_entity_poly.type
_entity_poly.pdbx_seq_one_letter_code
_entity_poly.pdbx_strand_id
1 'polypeptide(L)'
;WKSTYAATQLYQGPIRFCLAASGHIAGVVNPPAAQKYGYWVDGGGKPPKTPDQWLATAEQKPGSWWAEWKAWIDGFADGEAPARKPGDGKLKAIEDAPGSYVKVRLTA
;
A
#
# COMPACT_ATOMS: atom_id res chain seq x y z
N TRP A 1 -8.55 -8.86 -8.35
CA TRP A 1 -7.14 -8.53 -8.61
C TRP A 1 -6.81 -8.42 -10.10
N LYS A 2 -7.35 -9.29 -10.99
CA LYS A 2 -7.14 -9.12 -12.45
C LYS A 2 -7.60 -7.75 -12.98
N SER A 3 -8.72 -7.23 -12.49
CA SER A 3 -9.19 -5.88 -12.82
C SER A 3 -8.24 -4.78 -12.32
N THR A 4 -7.67 -4.92 -11.13
CA THR A 4 -6.71 -3.96 -10.58
C THR A 4 -5.35 -4.04 -11.30
N TYR A 5 -4.98 -5.20 -11.84
CA TYR A 5 -3.77 -5.37 -12.65
C TYR A 5 -3.78 -4.51 -13.91
N ALA A 6 -4.95 -4.20 -14.48
CA ALA A 6 -5.05 -3.34 -15.67
C ALA A 6 -4.38 -1.97 -15.47
N ALA A 7 -4.34 -1.46 -14.23
CA ALA A 7 -3.66 -0.21 -13.91
C ALA A 7 -2.16 -0.22 -14.28
N THR A 8 -1.50 -1.37 -14.24
CA THR A 8 -0.08 -1.52 -14.62
C THR A 8 0.19 -1.19 -16.10
N GLN A 9 -0.85 -1.18 -16.93
CA GLN A 9 -0.77 -0.88 -18.37
C GLN A 9 -1.24 0.55 -18.69
N LEU A 10 -1.81 1.26 -17.71
CA LEU A 10 -2.37 2.60 -17.88
C LEU A 10 -1.49 3.68 -17.25
N TYR A 11 -0.88 3.38 -16.10
CA TYR A 11 -0.03 4.32 -15.39
C TYR A 11 1.34 4.47 -16.06
N GLN A 12 2.02 5.57 -15.75
CA GLN A 12 3.36 5.89 -16.22
C GLN A 12 4.31 6.03 -15.03
N GLY A 13 5.61 5.88 -15.28
CA GLY A 13 6.65 5.86 -14.24
C GLY A 13 6.97 4.45 -13.73
N PRO A 14 7.74 4.32 -12.64
CA PRO A 14 8.04 3.04 -12.01
C PRO A 14 6.76 2.39 -11.48
N ILE A 15 6.43 1.21 -11.98
CA ILE A 15 5.24 0.44 -11.58
C ILE A 15 5.72 -0.85 -10.95
N ARG A 16 5.12 -1.18 -9.81
CA ARG A 16 5.31 -2.47 -9.15
C ARG A 16 3.95 -3.02 -8.75
N PHE A 17 3.64 -4.25 -9.16
CA PHE A 17 2.38 -4.88 -8.76
C PHE A 17 2.64 -5.81 -7.57
N CYS A 18 1.80 -5.70 -6.55
CA CYS A 18 1.82 -6.58 -5.39
C CYS A 18 0.42 -7.15 -5.18
N LEU A 19 0.34 -8.47 -5.05
CA LEU A 19 -0.90 -9.20 -4.84
C LEU A 19 -0.90 -9.80 -3.44
N ALA A 20 -1.67 -9.21 -2.52
CA ALA A 20 -1.88 -9.81 -1.20
C ALA A 20 -2.76 -11.06 -1.31
N ALA A 21 -2.44 -12.11 -0.54
CA ALA A 21 -3.34 -13.25 -0.36
C ALA A 21 -4.57 -12.84 0.50
N SER A 22 -5.63 -13.66 0.46
CA SER A 22 -6.93 -13.44 1.14
C SER A 22 -7.88 -12.46 0.40
N GLY A 23 -9.02 -12.17 1.03
CA GLY A 23 -10.09 -11.32 0.48
C GLY A 23 -9.82 -9.81 0.61
N HIS A 24 -10.77 -8.99 0.13
CA HIS A 24 -10.63 -7.54 0.00
C HIS A 24 -10.07 -6.84 1.26
N ILE A 25 -10.67 -7.08 2.43
CA ILE A 25 -10.23 -6.46 3.70
C ILE A 25 -9.07 -7.22 4.32
N ALA A 26 -9.18 -8.55 4.43
CA ALA A 26 -8.18 -9.37 5.11
C ALA A 26 -6.81 -9.40 4.41
N GLY A 27 -6.78 -9.21 3.09
CA GLY A 27 -5.54 -9.11 2.32
C GLY A 27 -4.89 -7.73 2.43
N VAL A 28 -5.67 -6.65 2.33
CA VAL A 28 -5.11 -5.28 2.38
C VAL A 28 -4.69 -4.89 3.80
N VAL A 29 -5.51 -5.22 4.81
CA VAL A 29 -5.23 -4.98 6.23
C VAL A 29 -4.59 -6.22 6.83
N ASN A 30 -3.31 -6.44 6.53
CA ASN A 30 -2.52 -7.54 7.08
C ASN A 30 -1.29 -6.99 7.83
N PRO A 31 -1.38 -6.68 9.13
CA PRO A 31 -0.26 -6.13 9.87
C PRO A 31 0.91 -7.14 9.96
N PRO A 32 2.18 -6.71 9.79
CA PRO A 32 3.34 -7.62 9.86
C PRO A 32 3.41 -8.46 11.13
N ALA A 33 3.01 -7.89 12.27
CA ALA A 33 2.99 -8.58 13.56
C ALA A 33 2.04 -9.79 13.60
N ALA A 34 1.04 -9.86 12.72
CA ALA A 34 0.13 -10.99 12.67
C ALA A 34 0.76 -12.24 12.04
N GLN A 35 1.83 -12.10 11.24
CA GLN A 35 2.51 -13.20 10.55
C GLN A 35 1.56 -14.15 9.79
N LYS A 36 0.47 -13.60 9.23
CA LYS A 36 -0.53 -14.36 8.46
C LYS A 36 -0.35 -14.15 6.96
N TYR A 37 -0.82 -15.14 6.21
CA TYR A 37 -0.91 -15.11 4.76
C TYR A 37 0.45 -15.02 4.05
N GLY A 38 0.42 -14.55 2.81
CA GLY A 38 1.57 -14.20 1.99
C GLY A 38 1.14 -13.21 0.92
N TYR A 39 2.05 -12.90 0.02
CA TYR A 39 1.80 -12.03 -1.12
C TYR A 39 2.65 -12.46 -2.31
N TRP A 40 2.28 -12.02 -3.51
CA TRP A 40 3.08 -12.17 -4.71
C TRP A 40 3.60 -10.80 -5.14
N VAL A 41 4.85 -10.76 -5.57
CA VAL A 41 5.48 -9.55 -6.11
C VAL A 41 6.37 -9.94 -7.29
N ASP A 42 6.47 -9.05 -8.28
CA ASP A 42 7.47 -9.22 -9.33
C ASP A 42 8.88 -8.85 -8.85
N GLY A 43 9.88 -9.39 -9.55
CA GLY A 43 11.30 -9.08 -9.35
C GLY A 43 11.73 -7.71 -9.89
N GLY A 44 10.77 -6.82 -10.18
CA GLY A 44 11.02 -5.52 -10.82
C GLY A 44 11.00 -5.57 -12.35
N GLY A 45 11.04 -4.39 -12.97
CA GLY A 45 10.89 -4.19 -14.40
C GLY A 45 9.45 -3.89 -14.81
N LYS A 46 9.17 -3.92 -16.13
CA LYS A 46 7.83 -3.61 -16.65
C LYS A 46 6.90 -4.83 -16.45
N PRO A 47 5.76 -4.69 -15.77
CA PRO A 47 4.81 -5.79 -15.61
C PRO A 47 4.33 -6.32 -16.97
N PRO A 48 4.21 -7.65 -17.17
CA PRO A 48 3.67 -8.25 -18.38
C PRO A 48 2.29 -7.70 -18.76
N LYS A 49 1.87 -7.87 -20.01
CA LYS A 49 0.56 -7.33 -20.47
C LYS A 49 -0.62 -7.97 -19.75
N THR A 50 -0.53 -9.26 -19.42
CA THR A 50 -1.65 -10.00 -18.84
C THR A 50 -1.39 -10.38 -17.38
N PRO A 51 -2.44 -10.40 -16.54
CA PRO A 51 -2.31 -10.80 -15.14
C PRO A 51 -1.86 -12.25 -14.97
N ASP A 52 -2.21 -13.14 -15.90
CA ASP A 52 -1.82 -14.56 -15.83
C ASP A 52 -0.33 -14.75 -16.13
N GLN A 53 0.23 -13.97 -17.08
CA GLN A 53 1.67 -13.94 -17.32
C GLN A 53 2.44 -13.39 -16.11
N TRP A 54 1.90 -12.35 -15.48
CA TRP A 54 2.48 -11.81 -14.26
C TRP A 54 2.48 -12.83 -13.13
N LEU A 55 1.35 -13.49 -12.87
CA LEU A 55 1.26 -14.48 -11.79
C LEU A 55 2.18 -15.69 -12.01
N ALA A 56 2.39 -16.11 -13.25
CA ALA A 56 3.31 -17.21 -13.59
C ALA A 56 4.79 -16.88 -13.30
N THR A 57 5.15 -15.60 -13.17
CA THR A 57 6.52 -15.15 -12.94
C THR A 57 6.72 -14.45 -11.60
N ALA A 58 5.63 -14.15 -10.89
CA ALA A 58 5.67 -13.49 -9.59
C ALA A 58 6.18 -14.43 -8.49
N GLU A 59 7.01 -13.90 -7.60
CA GLU A 59 7.53 -14.63 -6.45
C GLU A 59 6.51 -14.56 -5.31
N GLN A 60 6.17 -15.71 -4.73
CA GLN A 60 5.37 -15.74 -3.50
C GLN A 60 6.27 -15.56 -2.27
N LYS A 61 5.95 -14.56 -1.46
CA LYS A 61 6.62 -14.27 -0.18
C LYS A 61 5.65 -14.47 0.99
N PRO A 62 6.11 -15.00 2.14
CA PRO A 62 5.27 -15.16 3.32
C PRO A 62 5.01 -13.82 4.04
N GLY A 63 3.93 -13.75 4.81
CA GLY A 63 3.63 -12.63 5.69
C GLY A 63 2.98 -11.42 5.01
N SER A 64 3.20 -10.24 5.58
CA SER A 64 2.57 -8.99 5.15
C SER A 64 3.30 -8.34 3.97
N TRP A 65 2.53 -7.87 2.99
CA TRP A 65 3.02 -7.06 1.88
C TRP A 65 3.48 -5.65 2.30
N TRP A 66 3.13 -5.17 3.51
CA TRP A 66 3.46 -3.82 3.97
C TRP A 66 4.96 -3.55 4.01
N ALA A 67 5.78 -4.57 4.29
CA ALA A 67 7.24 -4.42 4.30
C ALA A 67 7.80 -4.19 2.88
N GLU A 68 7.27 -4.90 1.88
CA GLU A 68 7.63 -4.71 0.48
C GLU A 68 7.23 -3.30 -0.01
N TRP A 69 6.03 -2.85 0.38
CA TRP A 69 5.58 -1.49 0.07
C TRP A 69 6.45 -0.43 0.76
N LYS A 70 6.77 -0.60 2.05
CA LYS A 70 7.68 0.29 2.78
C LYS A 70 9.03 0.41 2.09
N ALA A 71 9.66 -0.72 1.75
CA ALA A 71 10.95 -0.72 1.06
C ALA A 71 10.89 0.01 -0.30
N TRP A 72 9.78 -0.12 -1.02
CA TRP A 72 9.59 0.58 -2.29
C TRP A 72 9.45 2.10 -2.11
N ILE A 73 8.62 2.57 -1.16
CA ILE A 73 8.41 4.02 -0.94
C ILE A 73 9.63 4.70 -0.31
N ASP A 74 10.43 3.97 0.49
CA ASP A 74 11.66 4.50 1.08
C ASP A 74 12.67 4.89 -0.01
N GLY A 75 12.64 4.23 -1.18
CA GLY A 75 13.45 4.60 -2.35
C GLY A 75 13.05 5.92 -3.02
N PHE A 76 11.89 6.48 -2.67
CA PHE A 76 11.40 7.79 -3.13
C PHE A 76 11.40 8.85 -2.01
N ALA A 77 11.84 8.49 -0.81
CA ALA A 77 11.94 9.43 0.30
C ALA A 77 13.27 10.20 0.22
N ASP A 78 13.23 11.51 0.46
CA ASP A 78 14.42 12.38 0.51
C ASP A 78 15.20 12.24 1.86
N GLY A 79 15.22 11.04 2.42
CA GLY A 79 15.85 10.75 3.71
C GLY A 79 14.99 11.09 4.94
N GLU A 80 15.64 11.07 6.10
CA GLU A 80 15.00 11.33 7.39
C GLU A 80 15.13 12.80 7.79
N ALA A 81 14.11 13.30 8.51
CA ALA A 81 14.11 14.64 9.08
C ALA A 81 13.63 14.57 10.54
N PRO A 82 13.99 15.56 11.38
CA PRO A 82 13.48 15.64 12.75
C PRO A 82 11.94 15.63 12.77
N ALA A 83 11.38 14.87 13.72
CA ALA A 83 9.93 14.78 13.89
C ALA A 83 9.33 16.17 14.13
N ARG A 84 8.28 16.50 13.35
CA ARG A 84 7.55 17.76 13.48
C ARG A 84 6.39 17.59 14.46
N LYS A 85 6.10 18.60 15.26
CA LYS A 85 4.89 18.62 16.10
C LYS A 85 3.73 19.24 15.31
N PRO A 86 2.57 18.56 15.21
CA PRO A 86 1.39 19.17 14.64
C PRO A 86 1.05 20.50 15.31
N GLY A 87 0.85 21.56 14.53
CA GLY A 87 0.50 22.90 15.03
C GLY A 87 1.67 23.89 15.23
N ASP A 88 2.93 23.44 15.18
CA ASP A 88 4.11 24.31 15.38
C ASP A 88 4.40 25.24 14.18
N GLY A 89 3.76 24.99 13.04
CA GLY A 89 3.92 25.78 11.81
C GLY A 89 2.93 26.94 11.67
N LYS A 90 2.72 27.37 10.42
CA LYS A 90 1.71 28.40 10.07
C LYS A 90 0.28 27.93 10.30
N LEU A 91 0.03 26.62 10.25
CA LEU A 91 -1.27 26.02 10.45
C LEU A 91 -1.39 25.54 11.89
N LYS A 92 -2.43 26.02 12.59
CA LYS A 92 -2.75 25.60 13.95
C LYS A 92 -3.44 24.24 13.95
N ALA A 93 -3.21 23.46 15.00
CA ALA A 93 -4.01 22.28 15.27
C ALA A 93 -5.46 22.70 15.54
N ILE A 94 -6.42 22.01 14.92
CA ILE A 94 -7.85 22.34 15.00
C ILE A 94 -8.49 21.53 16.14
N GLU A 95 -8.28 20.22 16.12
CA GLU A 95 -8.76 19.26 17.13
C GLU A 95 -7.86 18.01 17.12
N ASP A 96 -7.96 17.18 18.16
CA ASP A 96 -7.27 15.89 18.22
C ASP A 96 -7.86 14.91 17.19
N ALA A 97 -6.97 14.10 16.60
CA ALA A 97 -7.39 12.95 15.79
C ALA A 97 -8.29 12.00 16.63
N PRO A 98 -9.32 11.37 16.03
CA PRO A 98 -9.57 11.22 14.60
C PRO A 98 -10.46 12.34 14.00
N GLY A 99 -10.69 13.42 14.74
CA GLY A 99 -11.52 14.54 14.32
C GLY A 99 -13.02 14.29 14.43
N SER A 100 -13.79 15.34 14.17
CA SER A 100 -15.25 15.39 14.29
C SER A 100 -15.95 14.73 13.09
N TYR A 101 -15.40 14.86 11.88
CA TYR A 101 -16.05 14.43 10.64
C TYR A 101 -16.28 12.92 10.58
N VAL A 102 -15.33 12.10 11.04
CA VAL A 102 -15.49 10.64 11.06
C VAL A 102 -16.54 10.16 12.08
N LYS A 103 -16.92 11.01 13.03
CA LYS A 103 -17.90 10.69 14.09
C LYS A 103 -19.33 11.00 13.67
N VAL A 104 -19.52 11.70 12.54
CA VAL A 104 -20.85 12.02 12.01
C VAL A 104 -21.59 10.73 11.68
N ARG A 105 -22.85 10.65 12.11
CA ARG A 105 -23.76 9.55 11.78
C ARG A 105 -24.80 10.05 10.78
N LEU A 106 -25.23 9.18 9.88
CA LEU A 106 -26.39 9.46 9.04
C LEU A 106 -27.61 9.64 9.96
N THR A 107 -28.20 10.82 9.93
CA THR A 107 -29.51 11.06 10.53
C THR A 107 -30.55 10.40 9.62
N ALA A 108 -31.39 9.54 10.22
CA ALA A 108 -32.48 8.86 9.53
C ALA A 108 -33.54 9.83 8.99
#